data_AF-A0A699R0T1-F1
#
_entry.id   AF-A0A699R0T1-F1
#
_cell.length_a   1.000
_cell.length_b   1.000
_cell.length_c   1.000
_cell.angle_alpha   90.00
_cell.angle_beta   90.00
_cell.angle_gamma   90.00
#
_symmetry.space_group_name_H-M   'P 1'
#
loop_
_entity.id
_entity.type
_entity.pdbx_description
1 polymer ?
#
loop_
_entity_poly.entity_id
_entity_poly.type
_entity_poly.pdbx_seq_one_letter_code
_entity_poly.pdbx_strand_id
1 'polypeptide(L)' 'IAVYAEGKNGYIMVTANGGINQQRVAVCNIVAVARLLNATLVLPSFMFSSVWRDTSQFADIYQDDYFVAIVYVQ' A
#
# COMPACT_ATOMS: atom_id res chain seq x y z
N ILE A 1 -9.77 -3.20 -0.70
CA ILE A 1 -8.44 -3.70 -0.29
C ILE A 1 -8.45 -5.18 -0.61
N ALA A 2 -7.66 -5.61 -1.60
CA ALA A 2 -7.35 -7.01 -1.81
C ALA A 2 -5.94 -7.25 -1.24
N VAL A 3 -5.75 -8.33 -0.50
CA VAL A 3 -4.47 -8.72 0.12
C VAL A 3 -4.17 -10.14 -0.35
N TYR A 4 -3.01 -10.33 -0.96
CA TYR A 4 -2.48 -11.64 -1.32
C TYR A 4 -1.25 -11.90 -0.44
N ALA A 5 -1.10 -13.08 0.14
CA ALA A 5 0.04 -13.46 0.97
C ALA A 5 0.41 -14.94 0.73
N GLU A 6 1.70 -15.24 0.53
CA GLU A 6 2.19 -16.59 0.23
C GLU A 6 3.38 -16.98 1.13
N GLY A 7 3.22 -18.01 1.98
CA GLY A 7 4.32 -18.59 2.77
C GLY A 7 4.72 -17.84 4.06
N LYS A 8 5.73 -18.36 4.77
CA LYS A 8 6.18 -17.87 6.09
C LYS A 8 6.86 -16.49 6.07
N ASN A 9 7.33 -16.04 4.91
CA ASN A 9 7.87 -14.69 4.61
C ASN A 9 7.21 -14.14 3.35
N GLY A 10 5.87 -14.11 3.31
CA GLY A 10 5.12 -13.79 2.11
C GLY A 10 5.14 -12.32 1.69
N TYR A 11 4.79 -12.08 0.44
CA TYR A 11 4.56 -10.73 -0.08
C TYR A 11 3.12 -10.34 0.13
N ILE A 12 2.87 -9.10 0.55
CA ILE A 12 1.55 -8.49 0.57
C ILE A 12 1.45 -7.51 -0.59
N MET A 13 0.52 -7.76 -1.51
CA MET A 13 0.16 -6.82 -2.57
C MET A 13 -1.17 -6.17 -2.25
N VAL A 14 -1.25 -4.84 -2.41
CA VAL A 14 -2.47 -4.07 -2.16
C VAL A 14 -2.78 -3.10 -3.27
N THR A 15 -4.08 -3.06 -3.59
CA THR A 15 -4.70 -2.00 -4.37
C THR A 15 -5.70 -1.24 -3.51
N ALA A 16 -5.54 0.08 -3.43
CA ALA A 16 -6.43 0.98 -2.71
C ALA A 16 -7.39 1.69 -3.68
N ASN A 17 -8.66 1.74 -3.31
CA ASN A 17 -9.72 2.45 -4.05
C ASN A 17 -10.27 3.57 -3.18
N GLY A 18 -10.93 4.54 -3.81
CA GLY A 18 -11.55 5.67 -3.15
C GLY A 18 -10.76 6.95 -3.36
N GLY A 19 -11.17 8.00 -2.65
CA GLY A 19 -10.46 9.28 -2.67
C GLY A 19 -9.16 9.22 -1.90
N ILE A 20 -8.31 10.24 -2.06
CA ILE A 20 -6.96 10.28 -1.46
C ILE A 20 -6.95 9.98 0.04
N ASN A 21 -7.91 10.51 0.81
CA ASN A 21 -7.99 10.26 2.25
C ASN A 21 -8.26 8.78 2.57
N GLN A 22 -9.09 8.10 1.78
CA GLN A 22 -9.39 6.68 1.94
C GLN A 22 -8.19 5.82 1.55
N GLN A 23 -7.48 6.20 0.48
CA GLN A 23 -6.27 5.51 0.04
C GLN A 23 -5.13 5.64 1.06
N ARG A 24 -4.92 6.83 1.64
CA ARG A 24 -3.94 7.05 2.73
C ARG A 24 -4.23 6.17 3.94
N VAL A 25 -5.49 6.06 4.35
CA VAL A 25 -5.90 5.16 5.43
C VAL A 25 -5.61 3.70 5.08
N ALA A 26 -5.87 3.28 3.84
CA ALA A 26 -5.56 1.93 3.39
C ALA A 26 -4.05 1.62 3.44
N VAL A 27 -3.19 2.57 3.06
CA VAL A 27 -1.73 2.44 3.16
C VAL A 27 -1.30 2.25 4.62
N CYS A 28 -1.78 3.08 5.55
CA CYS A 28 -1.44 2.94 6.97
C CYS A 28 -1.86 1.57 7.53
N ASN A 29 -3.07 1.12 7.19
CA ASN A 29 -3.58 -0.18 7.66
C ASN A 29 -2.74 -1.34 7.14
N ILE A 30 -2.34 -1.33 5.86
CA ILE A 30 -1.57 -2.44 5.32
C ILE A 30 -0.14 -2.47 5.85
N VAL A 31 0.48 -1.32 6.11
CA VAL A 31 1.80 -1.26 6.77
C VAL A 31 1.73 -1.94 8.15
N ALA A 32 0.67 -1.69 8.92
CA ALA A 32 0.48 -2.35 10.21
C ALA A 32 0.27 -3.87 10.07
N VAL A 33 -0.53 -4.31 9.09
CA VAL A 33 -0.77 -5.74 8.82
C VAL A 33 0.50 -6.45 8.35
N ALA A 34 1.28 -5.84 7.45
CA ALA A 34 2.53 -6.41 6.96
C ALA A 34 3.54 -6.62 8.10
N ARG A 35 3.65 -5.65 9.01
CA ARG A 35 4.47 -5.80 10.22
C ARG A 35 3.96 -6.87 11.17
N LEU A 36 2.64 -6.94 11.39
CA LEU A 36 2.04 -7.96 12.26
C LEU A 36 2.28 -9.39 11.74
N LEU A 37 2.29 -9.56 10.41
CA LEU A 37 2.48 -10.85 9.75
C LEU A 37 3.94 -11.17 9.44
N ASN A 38 4.88 -10.27 9.75
CA ASN A 38 6.27 -10.33 9.32
C ASN A 38 6.43 -10.61 7.81
N ALA A 39 5.64 -9.89 7.01
CA ALA A 39 5.52 -10.05 5.56
C ALA A 39 6.12 -8.84 4.83
N THR A 40 6.66 -9.06 3.64
CA THR A 40 7.17 -7.98 2.78
C THR A 40 6.00 -7.26 2.11
N LEU A 41 5.85 -5.95 2.32
CA LEU A 41 4.84 -5.15 1.63
C LEU A 41 5.36 -4.71 0.26
N VAL A 42 4.68 -5.14 -0.80
CA VAL A 42 4.86 -4.59 -2.15
C VAL A 42 4.24 -3.19 -2.18
N LEU A 43 4.87 -2.26 -2.91
CA LEU A 43 4.38 -0.89 -3.05
C LEU A 43 2.88 -0.87 -3.42
N PRO A 44 2.04 -0.16 -2.65
CA PRO A 44 0.60 -0.09 -2.92
C PRO A 44 0.31 0.56 -4.29
N SER A 45 -0.74 0.07 -4.95
CA SER A 45 -1.27 0.67 -6.18
C SER A 45 -2.57 1.43 -5.89
N PHE A 46 -2.77 2.57 -6.54
CA PHE A 46 -3.99 3.39 -6.38
C PHE A 46 -4.88 3.26 -7.60
N MET A 47 -6.14 2.85 -7.38
CA MET A 47 -7.12 2.77 -8.44
C MET A 47 -7.70 4.14 -8.74
N PHE A 48 -7.79 4.42 -10.04
CA PHE A 48 -8.58 5.53 -10.52
C PHE A 48 -10.02 5.41 -10.03
N SER A 49 -10.55 6.51 -9.51
CA SER A 49 -11.95 6.63 -9.15
C SER A 49 -12.64 7.64 -10.04
N SER A 50 -13.71 7.22 -10.73
CA SER A 50 -14.54 8.12 -11.55
C SER A 50 -15.25 9.20 -10.73
N VAL A 51 -15.45 8.98 -9.43
CA VAL A 51 -16.07 9.93 -8.50
C VAL A 51 -15.09 11.04 -8.13
N TRP A 52 -13.88 10.68 -7.73
CA TRP A 52 -12.87 11.64 -7.26
C TRP A 52 -12.06 12.26 -8.40
N ARG A 53 -12.06 11.61 -9.58
CA ARG A 53 -11.29 12.00 -10.78
C ARG A 53 -9.82 12.26 -10.52
N ASP A 54 -9.29 11.61 -9.48
CA ASP A 54 -7.88 11.67 -9.10
C ASP A 54 -7.11 10.59 -9.86
N THR A 55 -6.10 11.02 -10.59
CA THR A 55 -5.22 10.15 -11.38
C THR A 55 -3.90 9.85 -10.68
N SER A 56 -3.66 10.48 -9.53
CA SER A 56 -2.41 10.35 -8.77
C SER A 56 -2.13 8.89 -8.43
N GLN A 57 -0.91 8.47 -8.66
CA GLN A 57 -0.37 7.17 -8.29
C GLN A 57 0.44 7.29 -7.00
N PHE A 58 0.88 6.15 -6.46
CA PHE A 58 1.58 6.11 -5.16
C PHE A 58 2.78 7.06 -5.11
N ALA A 59 3.61 7.07 -6.15
CA ALA A 59 4.80 7.91 -6.25
C ALA A 59 4.50 9.42 -6.41
N ASP A 60 3.28 9.79 -6.83
CA ASP A 60 2.86 11.19 -6.91
C ASP A 60 2.53 11.78 -5.52
N ILE A 61 2.27 10.92 -4.53
CA ILE A 61 1.82 11.29 -3.19
C ILE A 61 2.89 10.97 -2.13
N TYR A 62 3.61 9.88 -2.29
CA TYR A 62 4.63 9.39 -1.37
C TYR A 62 5.98 9.32 -2.08
N GLN A 63 7.04 9.72 -1.37
CA GLN A 63 8.40 9.44 -1.80
C GLN A 63 8.67 7.93 -1.60
N ASP A 64 8.57 7.18 -2.68
CA ASP A 64 8.64 5.71 -2.70
C ASP A 64 9.98 5.16 -2.21
N ASP A 65 11.11 5.77 -2.59
CA ASP A 65 12.44 5.38 -2.08
C ASP A 65 12.51 5.46 -0.55
N TYR A 66 11.99 6.56 0.01
CA TYR A 66 11.97 6.78 1.47
C TYR A 66 10.95 5.86 2.15
N PHE A 67 9.81 5.63 1.52
CA PHE A 67 8.78 4.72 2.01
C PHE A 67 9.32 3.29 2.13
N VAL A 68 9.99 2.80 1.07
CA VAL A 68 10.65 1.50 1.05
C VAL A 68 11.68 1.42 2.16
N ALA A 69 12.55 2.43 2.32
CA ALA A 69 13.60 2.42 3.34
C ALA A 69 13.07 2.32 4.79
N ILE A 70 11.89 2.87 5.10
CA ILE A 70 11.32 2.83 6.46
C ILE A 70 10.41 1.62 6.70
N VAL A 71 9.73 1.14 5.65
CA VAL A 71 8.73 0.07 5.76
C VAL A 71 9.35 -1.31 5.54
N TYR A 72 10.44 -1.42 4.76
CA TYR A 72 11.22 -2.65 4.72
C TYR A 72 11.88 -2.89 6.08
N VAL A 73 11.39 -3.93 6.73
CA VAL A 73 12.05 -4.58 7.86
C VAL A 73 12.26 -6.02 7.42
N GLN A 74 13.50 -6.50 7.50
CA GLN A 74 13.84 -7.89 7.21
C GLN A 74 13.11 -8.86 8.13
#